data_AF-A0A931ZSI2-F1
#
_entry.id   AF-A0A931ZSI2-F1
#
_cell.length_a   1.000
_cell.length_b   1.000
_cell.length_c   1.000
_cell.angle_alpha   90.00
_cell.angle_beta   90.00
_cell.angle_gamma   90.00
#
_symmetry.space_group_name_H-M   'P 1'
#
loop_
_entity.id
_entity.type
_entity.pdbx_description
1 polymer ?
#
loop_
_entity_poly.entity_id
_entity_poly.type
_entity_poly.pdbx_seq_one_letter_code
_entity_poly.pdbx_strand_id
1 'polypeptide(L)' 'MNTAVINIKTDPKVKAQAKKIARKLGFSLSSIINAFLKQLIKTRRVTFSLDEEQNCR' A
#
# COMPACT_ATOMS: atom_id res chain seq x y z
N MET A 1 -14.54 -14.25 14.45
CA MET A 1 -14.00 -13.28 13.48
C MET A 1 -13.72 -14.02 12.18
N ASN A 2 -14.37 -13.64 11.07
CA ASN A 2 -14.12 -14.27 9.77
C ASN A 2 -12.98 -13.54 9.08
N THR A 3 -11.79 -14.15 9.03
CA THR A 3 -10.60 -13.57 8.40
C THR A 3 -10.22 -14.36 7.16
N ALA A 4 -10.00 -13.67 6.04
CA ALA A 4 -9.47 -14.27 4.83
C ALA A 4 -7.95 -14.02 4.73
N VAL A 5 -7.21 -15.00 4.21
CA VAL A 5 -5.78 -14.89 3.96
C VAL A 5 -5.57 -14.49 2.50
N ILE A 6 -4.76 -13.46 2.26
CA ILE A 6 -4.40 -13.01 0.91
C ILE A 6 -2.90 -13.30 0.71
N ASN A 7 -2.57 -14.20 -0.23
CA ASN A 7 -1.19 -14.56 -0.55
C ASN A 7 -0.79 -13.92 -1.88
N ILE A 8 0.14 -12.96 -1.84
CA ILE A 8 0.53 -12.15 -3.00
C ILE A 8 2.00 -12.39 -3.31
N LYS A 9 2.29 -12.81 -4.55
CA LYS A 9 3.66 -12.87 -5.08
C LYS A 9 4.06 -11.48 -5.55
N THR A 10 5.19 -10.98 -5.06
CA THR A 10 5.76 -9.68 -5.44
C THR A 10 7.27 -9.74 -5.32
N ASP A 11 7.96 -8.77 -5.90
CA ASP A 11 9.40 -8.68 -5.80
C ASP A 11 9.84 -8.41 -4.35
N PRO A 12 10.86 -9.13 -3.84
CA PRO A 12 11.32 -8.97 -2.46
C PRO A 12 11.84 -7.55 -2.17
N LYS A 13 12.41 -6.86 -3.16
CA LYS A 13 12.90 -5.48 -3.00
C LYS A 13 11.73 -4.52 -2.82
N VAL A 14 10.68 -4.66 -3.64
CA VAL A 14 9.45 -3.84 -3.54
C VAL A 14 8.79 -4.04 -2.17
N LYS A 15 8.68 -5.29 -1.70
CA LYS A 15 8.14 -5.58 -0.36
C LYS A 15 8.95 -4.91 0.76
N ALA A 16 10.27 -4.97 0.68
CA ALA A 16 11.15 -4.38 1.69
C ALA A 16 11.03 -2.84 1.71
N GLN A 17 10.99 -2.21 0.53
CA GLN A 17 10.80 -0.76 0.39
C GLN A 17 9.43 -0.32 0.91
N ALA A 18 8.36 -0.98 0.50
CA ALA A 18 7.01 -0.69 0.97
C ALA A 18 6.89 -0.84 2.50
N LYS A 19 7.50 -1.89 3.08
CA LYS A 19 7.54 -2.08 4.54
C LYS A 19 8.32 -0.95 5.26
N LYS A 20 9.41 -0.47 4.66
CA LYS A 20 10.21 0.64 5.22
C LYS A 20 9.41 1.94 5.21
N ILE A 21 8.71 2.25 4.12
CA ILE A 21 7.84 3.43 4.00
C ILE A 21 6.68 3.34 4.99
N ALA A 22 5.98 2.20 5.04
CA ALA A 22 4.89 1.97 5.99
C ALA A 22 5.34 2.20 7.45
N ARG A 23 6.52 1.68 7.82
CA ARG A 23 7.07 1.86 9.17
C ARG A 23 7.44 3.31 9.47
N LYS A 24 7.96 4.07 8.49
CA LYS A 24 8.20 5.51 8.65
C LYS A 24 6.92 6.29 8.91
N LEU A 25 5.80 5.85 8.32
CA LEU A 25 4.47 6.42 8.51
C LEU A 25 3.78 5.94 9.80
N GLY A 26 4.39 5.04 10.57
CA GLY A 26 3.80 4.49 11.80
C GLY A 26 2.77 3.37 11.59
N PHE A 27 2.64 2.84 10.37
CA PHE A 27 1.67 1.79 10.05
C PHE A 27 2.34 0.45 9.69
N SER A 28 1.61 -0.64 9.90
CA SER A 28 2.01 -1.94 9.36
C SER A 28 1.61 -2.04 7.89
N LEU A 29 2.44 -2.73 7.08
CA LEU A 29 2.17 -2.94 5.65
C LEU A 29 0.78 -3.57 5.43
N SER A 30 0.41 -4.55 6.27
CA SER A 30 -0.89 -5.22 6.20
C SER A 30 -2.05 -4.27 6.50
N SER A 31 -1.88 -3.32 7.43
CA SER A 31 -2.92 -2.33 7.73
C SER A 31 -3.18 -1.40 6.55
N ILE A 32 -2.11 -0.98 5.86
CA ILE A 32 -2.23 -0.14 4.64
C ILE A 32 -2.96 -0.90 3.54
N ILE A 33 -2.60 -2.17 3.30
CA ILE A 33 -3.27 -3.00 2.28
C ILE A 33 -4.76 -3.16 2.62
N ASN A 34 -5.11 -3.45 3.87
CA ASN A 34 -6.50 -3.56 4.30
C ASN A 34 -7.26 -2.24 4.16
N ALA A 35 -6.64 -1.11 4.48
CA ALA A 35 -7.23 0.21 4.29
C ALA A 35 -7.46 0.50 2.80
N PHE A 36 -6.50 0.16 1.95
CA PHE A 36 -6.62 0.33 0.51
C PHE A 36 -7.74 -0.53 -0.08
N LEU A 37 -7.90 -1.79 0.35
CA LEU A 37 -9.03 -2.63 -0.07
C LEU A 37 -10.37 -2.03 0.33
N LYS A 38 -10.49 -1.49 1.55
CA LYS A 38 -11.71 -0.78 1.99
C LYS A 38 -11.97 0.47 1.17
N GLN A 39 -10.92 1.24 0.87
CA GLN A 39 -11.03 2.43 0.04
C GLN A 39 -11.48 2.07 -1.37
N LEU A 40 -10.91 1.02 -1.97
CA LEU A 40 -11.29 0.51 -3.28
C LEU A 40 -12.77 0.15 -3.35
N ILE A 41 -13.28 -0.55 -2.31
CA ILE A 41 -14.71 -0.91 -2.22
C ILE A 41 -15.58 0.35 -2.14
N LYS A 42 -15.15 1.35 -1.36
CA LYS A 42 -15.91 2.59 -1.13
C LYS A 42 -15.95 3.50 -2.36
N THR A 43 -14.80 3.73 -3.00
CA THR A 43 -14.67 4.70 -4.11
C THR A 43 -14.93 4.06 -5.47
N ARG A 44 -14.82 2.73 -5.58
CA ARG A 44 -14.85 1.97 -6.85
C ARG A 44 -13.91 2.56 -7.92
N ARG A 45 -12.82 3.19 -7.48
CA ARG A 45 -11.87 3.91 -8.32
C ARG A 45 -10.46 3.65 -7.84
N VAL A 46 -9.56 3.42 -8.78
CA VAL A 46 -8.11 3.37 -8.55
C VAL A 46 -7.50 4.61 -9.20
N THR A 47 -6.70 5.34 -8.44
CA THR A 47 -5.91 6.47 -8.95
C THR A 47 -4.45 6.07 -8.93
N PHE A 48 -3.80 6.11 -10.10
CA PHE A 48 -2.35 5.98 -10.22
C PHE A 48 -1.81 7.35 -10.58
N SER A 49 -0.92 7.87 -9.74
CA SER A 49 -0.17 9.09 -10.03
C SER A 49 1.29 8.71 -10.12
N LEU A 50 1.95 9.10 -11.21
CA LEU A 50 3.40 9.12 -11.33
C LEU A 50 3.88 10.43 -10.71
N ASP A 51 3.62 10.61 -9.41
CA ASP A 51 4.09 11.82 -8.74
C ASP A 51 5.57 11.64 -8.40
N GLU A 52 6.41 11.97 -9.38
CA GLU A 52 7.76 12.44 -9.12
C GLU A 52 7.68 13.88 -8.60
N GLU A 53 7.17 14.11 -7.37
CA GLU A 53 7.58 15.30 -6.62
C GLU A 53 9.03 15.11 -6.12
N GLN A 54 9.94 15.06 -7.10
CA GLN A 54 11.35 15.29 -6.93
C GLN A 54 11.63 16.65 -7.56
N ASN A 55 11.52 17.70 -6.75
CA ASN A 55 12.31 18.93 -6.89
C ASN A 55 12.21 19.62 -8.28
N CYS A 56 11.11 20.34 -8.54
CA CYS A 56 11.23 21.58 -9.32
C CYS A 56 11.41 22.73 -8.32
N ARG A 57 12.66 23.17 -8.22
CA ARG A 57 13.11 24.32 -7.44
C ARG A 57 12.75 25.62 -8.14
#